data_AF-A0A0U5G5S7-F1
#
_entry.id   AF-A0A0U5G5S7-F1
#
_cell.length_a   1.000
_cell.length_b   1.000
_cell.length_c   1.000
_cell.angle_alpha   90.00
_cell.angle_beta   90.00
_cell.angle_gamma   90.00
#
_symmetry.space_group_name_H-M   'P 1'
#
loop_
_entity.id
_entity.type
_entity.pdbx_description
1 polymer ?
#
loop_
_entity_poly.entity_id
_entity_poly.type
_entity_poly.pdbx_seq_one_letter_code
_entity_poly.pdbx_strand_id
1 'polypeptide(L)'
;MIWLAALGGAGPISSSGSSIASVTLGGVSWNLWYGWNGNMQVYSFVASSTTESFSADLVDFISYLENSQGLSSSQYLTHVQAGTEPFVGSNANFVTSSYSVSVA
;
A
#
# COMPACT_ATOMS: atom_id res chain seq x y z
N MET A 1 -1.58 3.44 0.04
CA MET A 1 -0.41 2.74 -0.54
C MET A 1 -0.56 1.25 -0.32
N ILE A 2 -0.04 0.43 -1.23
CA ILE A 2 -0.04 -1.04 -1.15
C ILE A 2 1.43 -1.47 -1.30
N TRP A 3 2.08 -1.80 -0.18
CA TRP A 3 3.50 -2.10 -0.10
C TRP A 3 3.72 -3.61 -0.20
N LEU A 4 4.20 -4.06 -1.35
CA LEU A 4 4.54 -5.47 -1.58
C LEU A 4 5.77 -5.92 -0.79
N ALA A 5 6.63 -4.98 -0.38
CA ALA A 5 7.83 -5.25 0.39
C ALA A 5 8.13 -4.09 1.34
N ALA A 6 8.67 -4.42 2.52
CA ALA A 6 9.26 -3.47 3.46
C ALA A 6 10.67 -3.98 3.81
N LEU A 7 11.68 -3.44 3.15
CA LEU A 7 13.06 -3.92 3.24
C LEU A 7 13.88 -3.07 4.21
N GLY A 8 14.79 -3.70 4.96
CA GLY A 8 15.79 -2.98 5.76
C GLY A 8 15.22 -2.10 6.88
N GLY A 9 14.02 -2.39 7.37
CA GLY A 9 13.36 -1.60 8.42
C GLY A 9 12.56 -0.40 7.90
N ALA A 10 12.36 -0.27 6.58
CA ALA A 10 11.43 0.70 6.02
C ALA A 10 10.03 0.54 6.65
N GLY A 11 9.45 1.64 7.13
CA GLY A 11 8.16 1.66 7.80
C GLY A 11 7.19 2.64 7.13
N PRO A 12 5.87 2.34 7.14
CA PRO A 12 4.87 3.25 6.61
C PRO A 12 4.63 4.43 7.55
N ILE A 13 3.98 5.47 7.03
CA ILE A 13 3.42 6.54 7.87
C ILE A 13 2.40 5.94 8.84
N SER A 14 2.57 6.23 10.14
CA SER A 14 1.66 5.79 11.19
C SER A 14 1.57 6.82 12.30
N SER A 15 0.36 7.15 12.71
CA SER A 15 0.12 8.05 13.85
C SER A 15 0.36 7.36 15.20
N SER A 16 0.18 6.04 15.28
CA SER A 16 0.31 5.27 16.53
C SER A 16 1.62 4.49 16.62
N GLY A 17 2.34 4.32 15.50
CA GLY A 17 3.46 3.38 15.41
C GLY A 17 3.03 1.91 15.43
N SER A 18 1.75 1.60 15.27
CA SER A 18 1.21 0.23 15.18
C SER A 18 0.19 0.11 14.05
N SER A 19 -0.03 -1.11 13.56
CA SER A 19 -1.10 -1.38 12.60
C SER A 19 -2.47 -1.19 13.24
N ILE A 20 -3.41 -0.62 12.48
CA ILE A 20 -4.80 -0.41 12.92
C ILE A 20 -5.69 -1.60 12.59
N ALA A 21 -5.28 -2.47 11.66
CA ALA A 21 -5.98 -3.70 11.31
C ALA A 21 -5.03 -4.70 10.61
N SER A 22 -5.46 -5.96 10.55
CA SER A 22 -4.90 -6.97 9.65
C SER A 22 -6.00 -7.48 8.72
N VAL A 23 -5.73 -7.57 7.43
CA VAL A 23 -6.73 -7.92 6.40
C VAL A 23 -6.11 -8.77 5.31
N THR A 24 -6.88 -9.67 4.70
CA THR A 24 -6.46 -10.42 3.51
C THR A 24 -7.23 -9.91 2.28
N LEU A 25 -6.51 -9.42 1.27
CA LEU A 25 -7.04 -8.89 0.01
C LEU A 25 -6.14 -9.35 -1.14
N GLY A 26 -6.71 -9.70 -2.29
CA GLY A 26 -5.93 -10.17 -3.45
C GLY A 26 -5.04 -11.39 -3.16
N GLY A 27 -5.44 -12.26 -2.22
CA GLY A 27 -4.67 -13.44 -1.82
C GLY A 27 -3.43 -13.16 -0.94
N VAL A 28 -3.22 -11.91 -0.52
CA VAL A 28 -2.10 -11.50 0.35
C VAL A 28 -2.63 -11.02 1.69
N SER A 29 -1.91 -11.32 2.76
CA SER A 29 -2.18 -10.80 4.10
C SER A 29 -1.45 -9.47 4.32
N TRP A 30 -2.16 -8.48 4.82
CA TRP A 30 -1.72 -7.09 4.98
C TRP A 30 -1.89 -6.63 6.42
N ASN A 31 -0.91 -5.89 6.92
CA ASN A 31 -1.08 -5.02 8.07
C ASN A 31 -1.44 -3.62 7.55
N LEU A 32 -2.59 -3.09 7.95
CA LEU A 32 -3.01 -1.75 7.59
C LEU A 32 -2.48 -0.74 8.61
N TRP A 33 -1.82 0.29 8.11
CA TRP A 33 -1.30 1.41 8.87
C TRP A 33 -1.99 2.69 8.45
N TYR A 34 -2.07 3.65 9.37
CA TYR A 34 -2.73 4.92 9.13
C TYR A 34 -1.98 6.06 9.82
N GLY A 35 -1.79 7.17 9.10
CA GLY A 35 -1.36 8.43 9.69
C GLY A 35 -1.53 9.60 8.74
N TRP A 36 -1.01 10.75 9.15
CA TRP A 36 -1.11 12.02 8.42
C TRP A 36 0.21 12.42 7.77
N ASN A 37 0.15 12.87 6.52
CA ASN A 37 1.26 13.53 5.83
C ASN A 37 0.80 14.91 5.34
N GLY A 38 1.16 15.96 6.08
CA GLY A 38 0.56 17.28 5.90
C GLY A 38 -0.96 17.18 6.03
N ASN A 39 -1.69 17.58 4.99
CA ASN A 39 -3.16 17.54 4.95
C ASN A 39 -3.74 16.24 4.36
N MET A 40 -2.92 15.22 4.11
CA MET A 40 -3.35 13.96 3.52
C MET A 40 -3.44 12.85 4.57
N GLN A 41 -4.56 12.13 4.58
CA GLN A 41 -4.68 10.85 5.26
C GLN A 41 -4.00 9.77 4.43
N VAL A 42 -3.05 9.04 5.03
CA VAL A 42 -2.28 8.00 4.37
C VAL A 42 -2.61 6.65 5.00
N TYR A 43 -3.30 5.82 4.23
CA TYR A 43 -3.49 4.41 4.54
C TYR A 43 -2.43 3.59 3.80
N SER A 44 -1.67 2.77 4.52
CA SER A 44 -0.64 1.91 3.95
C SER A 44 -0.90 0.46 4.30
N PHE A 45 -1.24 -0.36 3.30
CA PHE A 45 -1.32 -1.81 3.42
C PHE A 45 0.09 -2.37 3.22
N VAL A 46 0.70 -2.93 4.26
CA VAL A 46 2.03 -3.53 4.19
C VAL A 46 1.90 -5.03 4.25
N ALA A 47 2.39 -5.73 3.22
CA ALA A 47 2.31 -7.18 3.15
C ALA A 47 3.04 -7.81 4.35
N SER A 48 2.46 -8.87 4.94
CA SER A 48 3.05 -9.57 6.08
C SER A 48 4.38 -10.27 5.73
N SER A 49 4.61 -10.53 4.46
CA SER A 49 5.85 -11.07 3.88
C SER A 49 6.10 -10.44 2.51
N THR A 50 7.37 -10.28 2.14
CA THR A 50 7.76 -9.76 0.81
C THR A 50 7.08 -10.56 -0.30
N THR A 51 6.41 -9.84 -1.20
CA THR A 51 5.63 -10.37 -2.31
C THR A 51 6.22 -9.90 -3.63
N GLU A 52 6.99 -10.75 -4.31
CA GLU A 52 7.68 -10.39 -5.56
C GLU A 52 6.81 -10.49 -6.81
N SER A 53 5.70 -11.22 -6.73
CA SER A 53 4.69 -11.36 -7.79
C SER A 53 3.31 -11.13 -7.22
N PHE A 54 2.57 -10.19 -7.79
CA PHE A 54 1.26 -9.78 -7.30
C PHE A 54 0.30 -9.51 -8.46
N SER A 55 -0.92 -10.00 -8.33
CA SER A 55 -2.01 -9.78 -9.27
C SER A 55 -3.32 -9.73 -8.48
N ALA A 56 -4.01 -8.59 -8.53
CA ALA A 56 -5.27 -8.38 -7.84
C ALA A 56 -6.09 -7.28 -8.52
N ASP A 57 -7.37 -7.23 -8.21
CA ASP A 57 -8.17 -6.02 -8.41
C ASP A 57 -7.86 -5.03 -7.28
N LEU A 58 -7.38 -3.83 -7.64
CA LEU A 58 -7.04 -2.82 -6.63
C LEU A 58 -8.28 -2.13 -6.04
N VAL A 59 -9.46 -2.31 -6.65
CA VAL A 59 -10.74 -1.82 -6.11
C VAL A 59 -11.02 -2.44 -4.74
N ASP A 60 -10.60 -3.69 -4.50
CA ASP A 60 -10.77 -4.38 -3.20
C ASP A 60 -10.20 -3.57 -2.01
N PHE A 61 -9.07 -2.88 -2.22
CA PHE A 61 -8.44 -2.05 -1.20
C PHE A 61 -9.23 -0.77 -0.93
N ILE A 62 -9.78 -0.15 -1.99
CA ILE A 62 -10.61 1.05 -1.87
C ILE A 62 -11.91 0.69 -1.16
N SER A 63 -12.59 -0.36 -1.61
CA SER A 63 -13.82 -0.86 -0.98
C SER A 63 -13.62 -1.25 0.48
N TYR A 64 -12.46 -1.81 0.85
CA TYR A 64 -12.15 -2.04 2.26
C TYR A 64 -12.10 -0.73 3.07
N LEU A 65 -11.44 0.31 2.55
CA LEU A 65 -11.35 1.61 3.23
C LEU A 65 -12.72 2.30 3.32
N GLU A 66 -13.56 2.19 2.31
CA GLU A 66 -14.93 2.72 2.34
C GLU A 66 -15.74 2.05 3.44
N ASN A 67 -15.74 0.71 3.46
CA ASN A 67 -16.56 -0.07 4.38
C ASN A 67 -16.07 -0.05 5.83
N SER A 68 -14.75 0.03 6.04
CA SER A 68 -14.14 -0.18 7.36
C SER A 68 -13.44 1.04 7.94
N GLN A 69 -13.08 2.03 7.11
CA GLN A 69 -12.28 3.20 7.52
C GLN A 69 -12.96 4.53 7.22
N GLY A 70 -14.18 4.52 6.67
CA GLY A 70 -14.99 5.71 6.44
C GLY A 70 -14.52 6.56 5.26
N LEU A 71 -13.77 5.98 4.31
CA LEU A 71 -13.44 6.66 3.06
C LEU A 71 -14.72 6.96 2.28
N SER A 72 -14.93 8.21 1.86
CA SER A 72 -16.10 8.56 1.05
C SER A 72 -15.96 8.03 -0.37
N SER A 73 -16.96 7.29 -0.85
CA SER A 73 -17.06 6.83 -2.25
C SER A 73 -17.30 7.97 -3.25
N SER A 74 -17.56 9.18 -2.78
CA SER A 74 -17.69 10.38 -3.63
C SER A 74 -16.34 10.97 -4.06
N GLN A 75 -15.22 10.41 -3.61
CA GLN A 75 -13.87 10.87 -3.96
C GLN A 75 -13.50 10.44 -5.38
N TYR A 76 -12.55 11.16 -5.98
CA TYR A 76 -12.02 10.81 -7.30
C TYR A 76 -10.67 10.12 -7.16
N LEU A 77 -10.50 8.99 -7.85
CA LEU A 77 -9.18 8.41 -8.08
C LEU A 77 -8.44 9.27 -9.11
N THR A 78 -7.37 9.95 -8.67
CA THR A 78 -6.63 10.90 -9.52
C THR A 78 -5.33 10.32 -10.06
N HIS A 79 -4.72 9.38 -9.34
CA HIS A 79 -3.41 8.83 -9.67
C HIS A 79 -3.35 7.34 -9.29
N VAL A 80 -2.73 6.54 -10.16
CA VAL A 80 -2.33 5.15 -9.89
C VAL A 80 -0.87 5.02 -10.29
N GLN A 81 0.00 4.75 -9.31
CA GLN A 81 1.45 4.70 -9.49
C GLN A 81 2.03 3.46 -8.81
N ALA A 82 3.08 2.89 -9.38
CA ALA A 82 3.85 1.80 -8.79
C ALA A 82 5.35 2.11 -8.91
N GLY A 83 6.11 1.84 -7.86
CA GLY A 83 7.52 2.17 -7.79
C GLY A 83 8.16 1.72 -6.48
N THR A 84 9.29 2.34 -6.13
CA THR A 84 10.05 2.07 -4.90
C THR A 84 10.44 3.39 -4.23
N GLU A 85 10.47 3.41 -2.90
CA GLU A 85 10.86 4.56 -2.07
C GLU A 85 12.12 4.20 -1.25
N PRO A 86 13.34 4.45 -1.78
CA PRO A 86 14.56 4.13 -1.06
C PRO A 86 14.86 5.15 0.04
N PHE A 87 15.27 4.66 1.22
CA PHE A 87 15.73 5.49 2.33
C PHE A 87 17.25 5.60 2.33
N VAL A 88 17.94 4.45 2.42
CA VAL A 88 19.40 4.33 2.41
C VAL A 88 19.80 3.04 1.71
N GLY A 89 20.99 3.02 1.11
CA GLY A 89 21.54 1.83 0.46
C GLY A 89 22.75 2.14 -0.42
N SER A 90 23.44 1.09 -0.86
CA SER A 90 24.54 1.19 -1.83
C SER A 90 24.39 0.09 -2.88
N ASN A 91 24.72 0.39 -4.13
CA ASN A 91 24.65 -0.54 -5.27
C ASN A 91 23.28 -1.25 -5.43
N ALA A 92 22.19 -0.56 -5.07
CA ALA A 92 20.85 -1.11 -5.18
C ALA A 92 20.38 -1.12 -6.65
N ASN A 93 19.67 -2.17 -7.03
CA ASN A 93 19.03 -2.30 -8.32
C ASN A 93 17.61 -2.83 -8.14
N PHE A 94 16.61 -2.04 -8.51
CA PHE A 94 15.20 -2.44 -8.50
C PHE A 94 14.76 -2.74 -9.93
N VAL A 95 14.35 -3.98 -10.19
CA VAL A 95 13.97 -4.45 -11.53
C VAL A 95 12.51 -4.88 -11.51
N THR A 96 11.70 -4.22 -12.34
CA THR A 96 10.32 -4.63 -12.62
C THR A 96 10.28 -5.36 -13.95
N SER A 97 10.17 -6.69 -13.91
CA SER A 97 10.13 -7.51 -15.12
C SER A 97 8.82 -7.36 -15.90
N SER A 98 7.70 -7.10 -15.21
CA SER A 98 6.39 -6.84 -15.80
C SER A 98 5.56 -5.96 -14.87
N TYR A 99 4.81 -5.01 -15.44
CA TYR A 99 3.82 -4.21 -14.73
C TYR A 99 2.71 -3.80 -15.70
N SER A 100 1.47 -3.93 -15.25
CA SER A 100 0.28 -3.48 -15.96
C SER A 100 -0.78 -3.04 -14.96
N VAL A 101 -1.52 -1.99 -15.30
CA VAL A 101 -2.70 -1.55 -14.56
C VAL A 101 -3.70 -0.92 -15.52
N SER A 102 -4.99 -1.09 -15.25
CA SER A 102 -6.07 -0.44 -15.99
C SER A 102 -7.11 0.09 -15.03
N VAL A 103 -7.66 1.27 -15.33
CA VAL A 103 -8.89 1.79 -14.72
C VAL A 103 -9.98 1.61 -15.76
N ALA A 104 -11.00 0.82 -15.44
CA ALA A 104 -12.04 0.35 -16.37
C ALA A 104 -13.42 0.91 -16.01
#